data_AF-A0A953QE28-F1
#
_entry.id   AF-A0A953QE28-F1
#
_cell.length_a   1.000
_cell.length_b   1.000
_cell.length_c   1.000
_cell.angle_alpha   90.00
_cell.angle_beta   90.00
_cell.angle_gamma   90.00
#
_symmetry.space_group_name_H-M   'P 1'
#
loop_
_entity.id
_entity.type
_entity.pdbx_description
1 polymer ?
#
loop_
_entity_poly.entity_id
_entity_poly.type
_entity_poly.pdbx_seq_one_letter_code
_entity_poly.pdbx_strand_id
1 'polypeptide(L)'
;MLKKLRASTAPRKMLALLTALTTALGPSVAPAYAATTTATPIKHLVVIFQENVSFDHYFGTYPNATNPAGEPPFHARKGTPNVNGLTNALLSFNPNLNPSNGAAASNPFRLDRSQTCALI
;
A
#
# COMPACT_ATOMS: atom_id res chain seq x y z
N MET A 1 20.19 -82.16 6.00
CA MET A 1 19.28 -81.66 7.05
C MET A 1 19.45 -80.14 7.17
N LEU A 2 18.74 -79.34 6.35
CA LEU A 2 18.88 -77.87 6.33
C LEU A 2 17.90 -77.23 7.33
N LYS A 3 18.42 -76.69 8.44
CA LYS A 3 17.65 -75.82 9.33
C LYS A 3 17.61 -74.40 8.73
N LYS A 4 16.40 -73.92 8.42
CA LYS A 4 16.11 -72.58 7.89
C LYS A 4 16.64 -71.48 8.83
N LEU A 5 17.52 -70.60 8.34
CA LEU A 5 17.84 -69.35 9.05
C LEU A 5 16.59 -68.47 9.11
N ARG A 6 16.16 -68.10 10.32
CA ARG A 6 15.11 -67.09 10.50
C ARG A 6 15.72 -65.72 10.17
N ALA A 7 15.13 -65.02 9.22
CA ALA A 7 15.57 -63.67 8.84
C ALA A 7 15.39 -62.70 10.02
N SER A 8 16.50 -62.10 10.46
CA SER A 8 16.50 -61.07 11.50
C SER A 8 15.77 -59.82 11.01
N THR A 9 14.89 -59.27 11.85
CA THR A 9 14.11 -58.05 11.56
C THR A 9 14.88 -56.77 11.88
N ALA A 10 16.05 -56.90 12.53
CA ALA A 10 16.94 -55.79 12.89
C ALA A 10 17.37 -54.89 11.70
N PRO A 11 17.80 -55.42 10.53
CA PRO A 11 18.21 -54.56 9.41
C PRO A 11 17.05 -53.74 8.82
N ARG A 12 15.81 -54.26 8.88
CA ARG A 12 14.62 -53.53 8.40
C ARG A 12 14.24 -52.36 9.31
N LYS A 13 14.36 -52.55 10.62
CA LYS A 13 14.12 -51.47 11.60
C LYS A 13 15.20 -50.40 11.54
N MET A 14 16.45 -50.79 11.29
CA MET A 14 17.57 -49.86 11.18
C MET A 14 17.49 -49.00 9.92
N LEU A 15 17.10 -49.60 8.78
CA LEU A 15 16.89 -48.87 7.53
C LEU A 15 15.70 -47.91 7.62
N ALA A 16 14.61 -48.31 8.29
CA ALA A 16 13.45 -47.45 8.52
C ALA A 16 13.75 -46.28 9.47
N LEU A 17 14.63 -46.47 10.45
CA LEU A 17 15.06 -45.40 11.35
C LEU A 17 16.00 -44.40 10.63
N LEU A 18 16.84 -44.89 9.72
CA LEU A 18 17.73 -44.05 8.92
C LEU A 18 16.98 -43.19 7.89
N THR A 19 15.92 -43.71 7.27
CA THR A 19 15.05 -42.94 6.36
C THR A 19 14.12 -41.97 7.07
N ALA A 20 13.69 -42.26 8.30
CA ALA A 20 12.91 -41.32 9.11
C ALA A 20 13.76 -40.12 9.58
N LEU A 21 15.06 -40.33 9.84
CA LEU A 21 15.94 -39.26 10.31
C LEU A 21 16.33 -38.27 9.20
N THR A 22 16.41 -38.72 7.93
CA THR A 22 16.74 -37.84 6.79
C THR A 22 15.60 -36.94 6.34
N THR A 23 14.34 -37.29 6.66
CA THR A 23 13.16 -36.46 6.33
C THR A 23 12.86 -35.39 7.38
N ALA A 24 13.24 -35.62 8.64
CA ALA A 24 13.03 -34.66 9.73
C ALA A 24 14.01 -33.47 9.72
N LEU A 25 15.15 -33.59 9.02
CA LEU A 25 16.21 -32.56 8.94
C LEU A 25 16.39 -32.00 7.52
N GLY A 26 15.34 -32.05 6.68
CA GLY A 26 15.37 -31.43 5.36
C GLY A 26 15.86 -29.96 5.41
N PRO A 27 16.52 -29.46 4.37
CA PRO A 27 17.15 -28.14 4.41
C PRO A 27 16.12 -27.05 4.72
N SER A 28 16.24 -26.44 5.90
CA SER A 28 15.54 -25.21 6.25
C SER A 28 16.16 -24.09 5.42
N VAL A 29 15.52 -23.74 4.31
CA VAL A 29 15.83 -22.51 3.57
C VAL A 29 15.26 -21.35 4.38
N ALA A 30 15.99 -20.93 5.42
CA ALA A 30 15.73 -19.64 6.02
C ALA A 30 16.02 -18.57 4.95
N PRO A 31 15.11 -17.62 4.69
CA PRO A 31 15.44 -16.52 3.80
C PRO A 31 16.66 -15.81 4.37
N ALA A 32 17.76 -15.81 3.63
CA ALA A 32 18.93 -15.04 3.96
C ALA A 32 18.58 -13.55 3.78
N TYR A 33 17.97 -12.95 4.80
CA TYR A 33 17.93 -11.50 4.92
C TYR A 33 19.37 -11.07 5.20
N ALA A 34 20.12 -10.79 4.13
CA ALA A 34 21.32 -9.99 4.26
C ALA A 34 20.88 -8.67 4.89
N ALA A 35 21.32 -8.39 6.12
CA ALA A 35 21.10 -7.11 6.75
C ALA A 35 21.86 -6.06 5.91
N THR A 36 21.17 -5.47 4.94
CA THR A 36 21.75 -4.48 4.05
C THR A 36 21.94 -3.18 4.82
N THR A 37 23.14 -2.64 4.74
CA THR A 37 23.40 -1.27 5.17
C THR A 37 22.68 -0.34 4.20
N THR A 38 21.93 0.62 4.73
CA THR A 38 21.14 1.57 3.97
C THR A 38 21.68 2.97 4.28
N ALA A 39 21.65 3.87 3.29
CA ALA A 39 22.12 5.25 3.48
C ALA A 39 21.27 6.02 4.51
N THR A 40 20.02 5.60 4.71
CA THR A 40 19.12 6.11 5.74
C THR A 40 18.72 4.98 6.69
N PRO A 41 18.15 5.27 7.87
CA PRO A 41 17.61 4.23 8.76
C PRO A 41 16.45 3.41 8.18
N ILE A 42 15.88 3.80 7.02
CA ILE A 42 14.73 3.11 6.39
C ILE A 42 15.21 1.80 5.76
N LYS A 43 14.65 0.67 6.23
CA LYS A 43 15.00 -0.69 5.78
C LYS A 43 14.00 -1.30 4.79
N HIS A 44 12.74 -0.90 4.88
CA HIS A 44 11.65 -1.40 4.06
C HIS A 44 10.85 -0.22 3.54
N LEU A 45 10.71 -0.12 2.23
CA LEU A 45 9.99 0.96 1.56
C LEU A 45 8.84 0.34 0.78
N VAL A 46 7.62 0.76 1.10
CA VAL A 46 6.39 0.37 0.37
C VAL A 46 5.95 1.58 -0.44
N VAL A 47 5.90 1.45 -1.77
CA VAL A 47 5.38 2.51 -2.66
C VAL A 47 3.93 2.18 -3.03
N ILE A 48 3.03 3.12 -2.79
CA ILE A 48 1.63 3.03 -3.22
C ILE A 48 1.45 3.99 -4.39
N PHE A 49 1.15 3.44 -5.57
CA PHE A 49 0.89 4.23 -6.77
C PHE A 49 -0.62 4.43 -6.92
N GLN A 50 -1.08 5.67 -6.75
CA GLN A 50 -2.41 6.10 -7.14
C GLN A 50 -2.31 6.78 -8.51
N GLU A 51 -3.33 6.59 -9.35
CA GLU A 51 -3.33 7.09 -10.73
C GLU A 51 -4.35 8.21 -10.94
N ASN A 52 -4.09 9.05 -11.95
CA ASN A 52 -5.04 10.01 -12.54
C ASN A 52 -5.70 11.04 -11.60
N VAL A 53 -5.13 11.37 -10.44
CA VAL A 53 -5.62 12.44 -9.57
C VAL A 53 -4.54 13.49 -9.33
N SER A 54 -4.84 14.75 -9.64
CA SER A 54 -3.91 15.86 -9.44
C SER A 54 -3.77 16.23 -7.96
N PHE A 55 -2.69 16.95 -7.63
CA PHE A 55 -2.49 17.46 -6.27
C PHE A 55 -3.64 18.35 -5.80
N ASP A 56 -4.10 19.30 -6.63
CA ASP A 56 -5.19 20.22 -6.27
C ASP A 56 -6.52 19.51 -6.03
N HIS A 57 -6.74 18.34 -6.64
CA HIS A 57 -7.94 17.54 -6.39
C HIS A 57 -7.96 17.01 -4.95
N TYR A 58 -6.85 16.49 -4.44
CA TYR A 58 -6.79 15.97 -3.06
C TYR A 58 -6.51 17.04 -2.01
N PHE A 59 -5.64 18.00 -2.32
CA PHE A 59 -5.03 18.90 -1.35
C PHE A 59 -5.17 20.38 -1.71
N GLY A 60 -5.92 20.73 -2.75
CA GLY A 60 -6.04 22.12 -3.21
C GLY A 60 -6.55 23.08 -2.13
N THR A 61 -7.46 22.63 -1.27
CA THR A 61 -7.97 23.44 -0.14
C THR A 61 -7.31 23.11 1.20
N TYR A 62 -6.37 22.16 1.25
CA TYR A 62 -5.71 21.78 2.50
C TYR A 62 -5.00 23.00 3.13
N PRO A 63 -5.09 23.19 4.46
CA PRO A 63 -5.70 22.32 5.46
C PRO A 63 -7.13 22.73 5.86
N ASN A 64 -7.86 23.44 4.99
CA ASN A 64 -9.19 23.96 5.29
C ASN A 64 -10.27 23.07 4.68
N ALA A 65 -11.22 22.64 5.51
CA ALA A 65 -12.36 21.82 5.11
C ALA A 65 -13.68 22.51 5.43
N THR A 66 -14.68 22.35 4.56
CA THR A 66 -16.03 22.91 4.75
C THR A 66 -16.78 22.29 5.93
N ASN A 67 -16.48 21.03 6.27
CA ASN A 67 -17.11 20.28 7.37
C ASN A 67 -18.66 20.29 7.32
N PRO A 68 -19.29 19.88 6.22
CA PRO A 68 -20.74 19.80 6.14
C PRO A 68 -21.31 18.79 7.15
N ALA A 69 -22.52 19.05 7.62
CA ALA A 69 -23.19 18.17 8.58
C ALA A 69 -23.37 16.75 8.01
N GLY A 70 -23.17 15.74 8.86
CA GLY A 70 -23.25 14.33 8.44
C GLY A 70 -21.98 13.78 7.80
N GLU A 71 -20.96 14.62 7.56
CA GLU A 71 -19.66 14.17 7.10
C GLU A 71 -18.58 14.27 8.20
N PRO A 72 -17.62 13.32 8.26
CA PRO A 72 -16.41 13.41 9.06
C PRO A 72 -15.72 14.77 8.95
N PRO A 73 -15.61 15.53 10.04
CA PRO A 73 -14.97 16.83 10.03
C PRO A 73 -13.44 16.70 10.02
N PHE A 74 -12.78 17.69 9.44
CA PHE A 74 -11.35 17.89 9.54
C PHE A 74 -11.05 19.24 10.20
N HIS A 75 -10.16 19.20 11.19
CA HIS A 75 -9.63 20.38 11.86
C HIS A 75 -8.10 20.31 11.86
N ALA A 76 -7.48 21.28 11.19
CA ALA A 76 -6.04 21.40 11.16
C ALA A 76 -5.46 21.60 12.57
N ARG A 77 -4.30 21.03 12.84
CA ARG A 77 -3.58 21.28 14.09
C ARG A 77 -2.93 22.66 14.04
N LYS A 78 -2.68 23.26 15.21
CA LYS A 78 -1.90 24.50 15.28
C LYS A 78 -0.52 24.27 14.68
N GLY A 79 -0.08 25.17 13.80
CA GLY A 79 1.22 25.08 13.12
C GLY A 79 1.22 24.17 11.90
N THR A 80 0.07 23.68 11.42
CA THR A 80 -0.01 23.00 10.13
C THR A 80 0.52 23.93 9.02
N PRO A 81 1.51 23.50 8.22
CA PRO A 81 2.03 24.29 7.11
C PRO A 81 1.01 24.51 6.00
N ASN A 82 1.22 25.58 5.24
CA ASN A 82 0.49 25.81 4.00
C ASN A 82 1.05 24.95 2.86
N VAL A 83 0.21 24.69 1.85
CA VAL A 83 0.61 24.07 0.59
C VAL A 83 0.48 25.07 -0.55
N ASN A 84 1.14 24.79 -1.67
CA ASN A 84 0.89 25.51 -2.92
C ASN A 84 -0.38 24.95 -3.57
N GLY A 85 -1.54 25.44 -3.13
CA GLY A 85 -2.86 24.97 -3.56
C GLY A 85 -3.74 26.08 -4.15
N LEU A 86 -5.05 25.88 -4.05
CA LEU A 86 -6.09 26.76 -4.57
C LEU A 86 -6.24 28.01 -3.70
N THR A 87 -5.57 29.08 -4.11
CA THR A 87 -5.71 30.40 -3.48
C THR A 87 -7.06 31.05 -3.80
N ASN A 88 -7.47 32.05 -3.01
CA ASN A 88 -8.68 32.84 -3.31
C ASN A 88 -8.65 33.45 -4.73
N ALA A 89 -7.47 33.82 -5.22
CA ALA A 89 -7.30 34.32 -6.59
C ALA A 89 -7.60 33.22 -7.62
N LEU A 90 -7.10 31.99 -7.41
CA LEU A 90 -7.39 30.86 -8.30
C LEU A 90 -8.83 30.35 -8.22
N LEU A 91 -9.54 30.63 -7.12
CA LEU A 91 -10.97 30.30 -6.99
C LEU A 91 -11.88 31.36 -7.60
N SER A 92 -11.48 32.64 -7.56
CA SER A 92 -12.32 33.77 -8.00
C SER A 92 -11.98 34.26 -9.42
N PHE A 93 -10.73 34.07 -9.85
CA PHE A 93 -10.19 34.53 -11.13
C PHE A 93 -9.45 33.38 -11.84
N ASN A 94 -10.04 32.18 -11.80
CA ASN A 94 -9.47 31.02 -12.47
C ASN A 94 -9.39 31.24 -13.98
N PRO A 95 -8.22 31.08 -14.61
CA PRO A 95 -8.10 31.20 -16.06
C PRO A 95 -8.99 30.23 -16.83
N ASN A 96 -9.39 29.09 -16.24
CA ASN A 96 -10.31 28.16 -16.88
C ASN A 96 -11.74 28.70 -17.02
N LEU A 97 -12.08 29.81 -16.36
CA LEU A 97 -13.35 30.51 -16.52
C LEU A 97 -13.37 31.45 -17.73
N ASN A 98 -12.32 31.44 -18.56
CA ASN A 98 -12.29 32.26 -19.77
C ASN A 98 -13.42 31.85 -20.74
N PRO A 99 -14.05 32.80 -21.46
CA PRO A 99 -15.17 32.48 -22.36
C PRO A 99 -14.86 31.50 -23.49
N SER A 100 -13.58 31.38 -23.90
CA SER A 100 -13.17 30.44 -24.96
C SER A 100 -13.35 28.98 -24.55
N ASN A 101 -13.39 28.69 -23.25
CA ASN A 101 -13.69 27.34 -22.74
C ASN A 101 -15.18 26.96 -22.83
N GLY A 102 -16.06 27.91 -23.17
CA GLY A 102 -17.49 27.66 -23.36
C GLY A 102 -18.14 26.92 -22.18
N ALA A 103 -18.89 25.84 -22.47
CA ALA A 103 -19.57 25.04 -21.45
C ALA A 103 -18.61 24.24 -20.52
N ALA A 104 -17.33 24.11 -20.88
CA ALA A 104 -16.32 23.46 -20.06
C ALA A 104 -15.64 24.42 -19.07
N ALA A 105 -15.97 25.71 -19.12
CA ALA A 105 -15.46 26.71 -18.19
C ALA A 105 -15.92 26.38 -16.76
N SER A 106 -15.00 25.94 -15.92
CA SER A 106 -15.34 25.49 -14.56
C SER A 106 -14.23 25.79 -13.56
N ASN A 107 -14.65 26.01 -12.32
CA ASN A 107 -13.78 26.04 -11.17
C ASN A 107 -13.65 24.65 -10.56
N PRO A 108 -12.55 24.36 -9.85
CA PRO A 108 -12.50 23.22 -8.95
C PRO A 108 -13.66 23.30 -7.95
N PHE A 109 -14.33 22.17 -7.73
CA PHE A 109 -15.41 22.05 -6.76
C PHE A 109 -15.19 20.81 -5.91
N ARG A 110 -15.76 20.83 -4.71
CA ARG A 110 -15.73 19.71 -3.80
C ARG A 110 -16.67 18.61 -4.31
N LEU A 111 -16.16 17.40 -4.50
CA LEU A 111 -16.97 16.20 -4.70
C LEU A 111 -17.56 15.77 -3.34
N ASP A 112 -18.86 15.51 -3.31
CA ASP A 112 -19.51 14.91 -2.15
C ASP A 112 -19.31 13.37 -2.14
N ARG A 113 -19.67 12.72 -1.03
CA ARG A 113 -19.48 11.26 -0.85
C ARG A 113 -20.37 10.39 -1.75
N SER A 114 -21.51 10.91 -2.20
CA SER A 114 -22.40 10.26 -3.16
C SER A 114 -21.91 10.39 -4.61
N GLN A 115 -21.01 11.36 -4.87
CA GLN A 115 -20.38 11.56 -6.16
C GLN A 115 -19.15 10.64 -6.32
N THR A 116 -19.39 9.33 -6.38
CA THR A 116 -18.38 8.40 -6.89
C THR A 116 -18.29 8.54 -8.41
N CYS A 117 -17.12 8.96 -8.91
CA CYS A 117 -16.80 8.87 -10.33
C CYS A 117 -16.81 7.38 -10.70
N ALA A 118 -17.79 6.95 -11.51
CA ALA A 118 -17.77 5.62 -12.10
C ALA A 118 -16.53 5.53 -12.98
N LEU A 119 -15.64 4.59 -12.67
CA LEU A 119 -14.55 4.21 -13.55
C LEU A 119 -15.20 3.54 -14.77
N ILE A 120 -15.33 4.28 -15.86
CA ILE A 120 -15.61 3.75 -17.21
C ILE A 120 -14.42 4.06 -18.09
#